data_AF-A0A7W1GZX9-F1
#
_entry.id   AF-A0A7W1GZX9-F1
#
_cell.length_a   1.000
_cell.length_b   1.000
_cell.length_c   1.000
_cell.angle_alpha   90.00
_cell.angle_beta   90.00
_cell.angle_gamma   90.00
#
_symmetry.space_group_name_H-M   'P 1'
#
loop_
_entity.id
_entity.type
_entity.pdbx_description
1 polymer ?
#
loop_
_entity_poly.entity_id
_entity_poly.type
_entity_poly.pdbx_seq_one_letter_code
_entity_poly.pdbx_strand_id
1 'polypeptide(L)' 'MATLNVKNLPDVLYRKLKARAKRERRSVAQEVAHILATALTEPQPLSIAALRGLGKEHWVGVNATDHVERERSAWD' A
#
# COMPACT_ATOMS: atom_id res chain seq x y z
N MET A 1 -3.67 8.36 25.97
CA MET A 1 -3.78 8.48 24.51
C MET A 1 -2.53 9.20 24.02
N ALA A 2 -1.80 8.66 23.05
CA ALA A 2 -0.60 9.31 22.52
C ALA A 2 -0.99 10.43 21.54
N THR A 3 -0.23 11.52 21.51
CA THR A 3 -0.43 12.63 20.56
C THR A 3 0.66 12.58 19.50
N LEU A 4 0.28 12.53 18.22
CA LEU A 4 1.19 12.62 17.08
C LEU A 4 1.12 14.04 16.50
N ASN A 5 2.26 14.73 16.43
CA ASN A 5 2.37 16.03 15.78
C ASN A 5 3.25 15.91 14.53
N VAL A 6 2.75 16.37 13.38
CA VAL A 6 3.45 16.35 12.10
C VAL A 6 3.78 17.79 11.70
N LYS A 7 5.07 18.12 11.63
CA LYS A 7 5.54 19.44 11.17
C LYS A 7 5.72 19.42 9.66
N ASN A 8 5.51 20.58 9.02
CA ASN A 8 5.74 20.79 7.59
C ASN A 8 4.97 19.83 6.67
N LEU A 9 3.71 19.51 7.01
CA LEU A 9 2.85 18.71 6.15
C LEU A 9 2.49 19.50 4.88
N PRO A 10 2.72 18.98 3.67
CA PRO A 10 2.36 19.69 2.45
C PRO A 10 0.86 19.99 2.41
N ASP A 11 0.49 21.23 2.08
CA ASP A 11 -0.92 21.68 2.05
C ASP A 11 -1.79 20.81 1.15
N VAL A 12 -1.26 20.38 0.01
CA VAL A 12 -1.94 19.48 -0.93
C VAL A 12 -2.30 18.16 -0.25
N LEU A 13 -1.40 17.61 0.57
CA LEU A 13 -1.62 16.38 1.30
C LEU A 13 -2.66 16.57 2.41
N TYR A 14 -2.58 17.69 3.15
CA TYR A 14 -3.58 18.03 4.16
C TYR A 14 -4.99 18.17 3.56
N ARG A 15 -5.12 18.83 2.40
CA ARG A 15 -6.40 18.96 1.68
C ARG A 15 -6.97 17.61 1.25
N LYS A 16 -6.13 16.71 0.72
CA LYS A 16 -6.52 15.34 0.37
C LYS A 16 -7.02 14.55 1.59
N LEU A 17 -6.31 14.66 2.71
CA LEU A 17 -6.69 14.05 4.00
C LEU A 17 -8.04 14.57 4.49
N LYS A 18 -8.27 15.89 4.45
CA LYS A 18 -9.54 16.51 4.85
C LYS A 18 -10.70 16.07 3.95
N ALA A 19 -10.48 16.01 2.64
CA ALA A 19 -11.49 15.54 1.69
C ALA A 19 -11.87 14.07 1.94
N ARG A 20 -10.87 13.20 2.15
CA ARG A 20 -11.08 11.79 2.48
C ARG A 20 -11.84 11.65 3.81
N ALA A 21 -11.42 12.34 4.86
CA ALA A 21 -12.09 12.31 6.17
C ALA A 21 -13.56 12.73 6.08
N LYS A 22 -13.88 13.78 5.29
CA LYS A 22 -15.26 14.20 5.04
C LYS A 22 -16.09 13.11 4.34
N ARG A 23 -15.51 12.45 3.33
CA ARG A 23 -16.18 11.35 2.60
C ARG A 23 -16.46 10.15 3.51
N GLU A 24 -15.50 9.78 4.34
CA GLU A 24 -15.63 8.67 5.29
C GLU A 24 -16.39 9.04 6.58
N ARG A 25 -16.91 10.28 6.68
CA ARG A 25 -17.64 10.82 7.85
C ARG A 25 -16.84 10.71 9.16
N ARG A 26 -15.53 10.94 9.11
CA ARG A 26 -14.61 10.94 10.26
C ARG A 26 -13.98 12.30 10.46
N SER A 27 -13.49 12.56 11.67
CA SER A 27 -12.57 13.67 11.90
C SER A 27 -11.23 13.40 11.21
N VAL A 28 -10.46 14.46 10.92
CA VAL A 28 -9.12 14.30 10.31
C VAL A 28 -8.20 13.47 11.19
N ALA A 29 -8.26 13.64 12.51
CA ALA A 29 -7.46 12.85 13.45
C ALA A 29 -7.83 11.35 13.40
N GLN A 30 -9.12 11.03 13.33
CA GLN A 30 -9.59 9.66 13.19
C GLN A 30 -9.18 9.04 11.84
N GLU A 31 -9.23 9.81 10.75
CA GLU A 31 -8.79 9.32 9.45
C GLU A 31 -7.29 9.07 9.41
N VAL A 32 -6.48 9.93 10.02
CA VAL A 32 -5.03 9.70 10.17
C VAL A 32 -4.78 8.43 10.99
N ALA A 33 -5.46 8.26 12.12
CA ALA A 33 -5.33 7.06 12.93
C ALA A 33 -5.74 5.80 12.18
N HIS A 34 -6.83 5.85 11.39
CA HIS A 34 -7.28 4.74 10.56
C HIS A 34 -6.25 4.39 9.48
N ILE A 35 -5.72 5.37 8.75
CA ILE A 35 -4.69 5.15 7.72
C ILE A 35 -3.43 4.52 8.33
N LEU A 36 -2.98 5.01 9.48
CA LEU A 36 -1.81 4.45 10.17
C LEU A 36 -2.08 3.03 10.67
N ALA A 37 -3.26 2.77 11.24
CA ALA A 37 -3.64 1.44 11.68
C ALA A 37 -3.67 0.46 10.51
N THR A 38 -4.29 0.84 9.39
CA THR A 38 -4.32 0.04 8.17
C THR A 38 -2.92 -0.21 7.62
N ALA A 39 -2.08 0.82 7.50
CA ALA A 39 -0.71 0.67 6.98
C ALA A 39 0.19 -0.20 7.88
N LEU A 40 -0.09 -0.26 9.18
CA LEU A 40 0.65 -1.10 10.14
C LEU A 40 0.05 -2.50 10.30
N THR A 41 -1.22 -2.70 9.95
CA THR A 41 -1.94 -3.97 10.11
C THR A 41 -2.03 -4.76 8.82
N GLU A 42 -2.11 -4.09 7.66
CA GLU A 42 -2.08 -4.76 6.36
C GLU A 42 -0.70 -5.40 6.21
N PRO A 43 -0.62 -6.75 6.11
CA PRO A 43 0.61 -7.37 5.67
C PRO A 43 0.88 -6.81 4.28
N GLN A 44 2.05 -6.17 4.12
CA GLN A 44 2.55 -5.74 2.83
C GLN A 44 2.29 -6.89 1.84
N PRO A 45 1.53 -6.68 0.75
CA PRO A 45 1.12 -7.78 -0.12
C PRO A 45 2.38 -8.53 -0.49
N LEU A 46 2.49 -9.76 0.02
CA LEU A 46 3.61 -10.62 -0.23
C LEU A 46 3.56 -10.87 -1.73
N SER A 47 4.38 -10.15 -2.48
CA SER A 47 4.63 -10.50 -3.87
C SER A 47 5.02 -11.97 -3.87
N ILE A 48 4.48 -12.77 -4.79
CA ILE A 48 4.90 -14.16 -4.97
C ILE A 48 6.43 -14.25 -5.08
N ALA A 49 7.04 -13.25 -5.73
CA ALA A 49 8.49 -13.11 -5.85
C ALA A 49 9.22 -12.84 -4.51
N ALA A 50 8.52 -12.38 -3.46
CA ALA A 50 9.09 -12.14 -2.14
C ALA A 50 9.01 -13.37 -1.21
N LEU A 51 8.26 -14.42 -1.59
CA LEU A 51 8.07 -15.62 -0.79
C LEU A 51 9.30 -16.56 -0.90
N ARG A 52 9.96 -16.84 0.24
CA ARG A 52 11.00 -17.89 0.31
C ARG A 52 10.35 -19.24 0.01
N GLY A 53 10.84 -19.92 -1.03
CA GLY A 53 10.30 -21.20 -1.51
C GLY A 53 9.70 -21.14 -2.92
N LEU A 54 9.38 -19.95 -3.43
CA LEU A 54 8.92 -19.74 -4.82
C LEU A 54 10.02 -19.18 -5.74
N GLY A 55 11.28 -19.35 -5.32
CA GLY A 55 12.43 -18.98 -6.14
C GLY A 55 12.69 -17.49 -6.23
N LYS A 56 12.51 -16.71 -5.14
CA LYS A 56 12.81 -15.26 -5.07
C LYS A 56 14.12 -14.86 -5.77
N GLU A 57 15.17 -15.68 -5.62
CA GLU A 57 16.47 -15.52 -6.28
C GLU A 57 16.38 -15.51 -7.83
N HIS A 58 15.48 -16.31 -8.40
CA HIS A 58 15.26 -16.47 -9.84
C HIS A 58 14.40 -15.36 -10.46
N TRP A 59 13.65 -14.63 -9.65
CA TRP A 59 12.77 -13.55 -10.11
C TRP A 59 13.40 -12.15 -9.98
N VAL A 60 14.67 -12.05 -9.56
CA VAL A 60 15.37 -10.77 -9.48
C VAL A 60 15.60 -10.21 -10.90
N GLY A 61 15.03 -9.04 -11.19
CA GLY A 61 15.13 -8.39 -12.50
C GLY A 61 14.11 -8.85 -13.55
N VAL A 62 13.21 -9.78 -13.19
CA VAL A 62 12.12 -10.25 -14.06
C VAL A 62 10.82 -9.58 -13.65
N ASN A 63 10.13 -8.92 -14.59
CA ASN A 63 8.77 -8.48 -14.35
C ASN A 63 7.83 -9.71 -14.34
N ALA A 64 7.47 -10.16 -13.15
CA ALA A 64 6.64 -11.34 -12.96
C ALA A 64 5.28 -11.24 -13.67
N THR A 65 4.71 -10.03 -13.77
CA THR A 65 3.44 -9.81 -14.46
C THR A 65 3.55 -10.08 -15.95
N ASP A 66 4.61 -9.57 -16.60
CA ASP A 66 4.84 -9.77 -18.04
C ASP A 66 5.21 -11.22 -18.39
N HIS A 67 5.76 -11.97 -17.42
CA HIS A 67 6.08 -13.38 -17.59
C HIS A 67 4.81 -14.24 -17.53
N VAL A 68 3.94 -14.00 -16.54
CA VAL A 68 2.67 -14.75 -16.38
C VAL A 68 1.71 -14.50 -17.56
N GLU A 69 1.59 -13.26 -18.04
CA GLU A 69 0.73 -12.96 -19.19
C GLU A 69 1.22 -13.61 -20.49
N ARG A 70 2.55 -13.75 -20.68
CA ARG A 70 3.12 -14.48 -21.81
C ARG A 70 2.83 -15.98 -21.74
N GLU A 71 3.04 -16.60 -20.58
CA GLU A 71 2.71 -18.02 -20.38
C GLU A 71 1.22 -18.27 -20.62
N ARG A 72 0.33 -17.41 -20.08
CA ARG A 72 -1.12 -17.58 -20.25
C ARG A 72 -1.55 -17.47 -21.72
N SER A 73 -0.96 -16.51 -22.46
CA SER A 73 -1.23 -16.33 -23.90
C SER A 73 -0.70 -17.47 -24.77
N ALA A 74 0.22 -18.29 -24.26
CA ALA A 74 0.75 -19.45 -24.98
C ALA A 74 -0.08 -20.73 -24.77
N TRP A 75 -1.04 -20.70 -23.83
CA TRP A 75 -1.93 -21.82 -23.51
C TRP A 75 -3.36 -21.63 -24.05
N ASP A 76 -3.68 -20.41 -24.50
CA ASP A 76 -4.88 -20.08 -25.30
C ASP A 76 -4.65 -20.39 -26.79
#